data_AF-A0A6V7K8G8-F1
#
_entry.id   AF-A0A6V7K8G8-F1
#
_cell.length_a   1.000
_cell.length_b   1.000
_cell.length_c   1.000
_cell.angle_alpha   90.00
_cell.angle_beta   90.00
_cell.angle_gamma   90.00
#
_symmetry.space_group_name_H-M   'P 1'
#
loop_
_entity.id
_entity.type
_entity.pdbx_description
1 polymer ?
#
loop_
_entity_poly.entity_id
_entity_poly.type
_entity_poly.pdbx_seq_one_letter_code
_entity_poly.pdbx_strand_id
1 'polypeptide(L)' 'ICVTDYVGIVNHTSHPLVTEDGTVFNVGMSIKSTGPAYAIVSFPSVESTDKK' A
#
# COMPACT_ATOMS: atom_id res chain seq x y z
N ILE A 1 9.86 -15.62 16.07
CA ILE A 1 9.40 -15.19 14.73
C ILE A 1 8.07 -14.49 14.94
N CYS A 2 8.00 -13.17 14.73
CA CYS A 2 6.74 -12.43 14.80
C CYS A 2 6.25 -12.15 13.36
N VAL A 3 4.95 -12.20 13.12
CA VAL A 3 4.36 -11.90 11.80
C VAL A 3 4.74 -10.50 11.30
N THR A 4 4.93 -9.57 12.24
CA THR A 4 5.30 -8.18 12.00
C THR A 4 6.71 -8.02 11.44
N ASP A 5 7.57 -9.04 11.57
CA ASP A 5 8.93 -9.02 11.03
C ASP A 5 8.93 -9.20 9.49
N TYR A 6 7.82 -9.66 8.90
CA TYR A 6 7.70 -10.00 7.49
C TYR A 6 6.53 -9.32 6.78
N VAL A 7 5.55 -8.83 7.54
CA VAL A 7 4.31 -8.25 7.00
C VAL A 7 4.22 -6.77 7.36
N GLY A 8 4.32 -5.90 6.36
CA GLY A 8 4.19 -4.45 6.54
C GLY A 8 2.73 -3.97 6.71
N ILE A 9 1.78 -4.63 6.05
CA ILE A 9 0.34 -4.28 6.06
C ILE A 9 -0.48 -5.55 6.30
N VAL A 10 -1.32 -5.56 7.34
CA VAL A 10 -2.12 -6.73 7.75
C VAL A 10 -3.54 -6.73 7.15
N ASN A 11 -4.05 -5.56 6.79
CA ASN A 11 -5.28 -5.40 6.02
C ASN A 11 -5.26 -4.04 5.29
N HIS A 12 -6.12 -3.89 4.28
CA HIS A 12 -6.36 -2.64 3.58
C HIS A 12 -7.83 -2.50 3.23
N THR A 13 -8.27 -1.30 2.85
CA THR A 13 -9.65 -1.09 2.40
C THR A 13 -9.86 -1.58 0.96
N SER A 14 -11.12 -1.82 0.58
CA SER A 14 -11.51 -2.20 -0.79
C SER A 14 -11.62 -1.01 -1.75
N HIS A 15 -11.45 0.22 -1.25
CA HIS A 15 -11.66 1.45 -2.00
C HIS A 15 -10.35 2.22 -2.16
N PRO A 16 -9.48 1.81 -3.12
CA PRO A 16 -8.30 2.58 -3.45
C PRO A 16 -8.67 3.90 -4.11
N LEU A 17 -7.79 4.90 -3.97
CA LEU A 17 -7.81 6.12 -4.75
C LEU A 17 -6.84 5.95 -5.93
N VAL A 18 -7.33 6.12 -7.15
CA VAL A 18 -6.49 6.17 -8.36
C VAL A 18 -6.40 7.63 -8.80
N THR A 19 -5.18 8.15 -8.91
CA THR A 19 -4.91 9.52 -9.37
C THR A 19 -4.85 9.60 -10.90
N GLU A 20 -4.88 10.80 -11.47
CA GLU A 20 -4.92 11.01 -12.94
C GLU A 20 -3.69 10.44 -13.68
N ASP A 21 -2.53 10.39 -13.01
CA ASP A 21 -1.30 9.77 -13.48
C ASP A 21 -1.30 8.23 -13.36
N GLY A 22 -2.39 7.65 -12.88
CA GLY A 22 -2.56 6.21 -12.67
C GLY A 22 -1.93 5.69 -11.37
N THR A 23 -1.33 6.54 -10.53
CA THR A 23 -0.81 6.10 -9.23
C THR A 23 -1.96 5.65 -8.34
N VAL A 24 -1.79 4.48 -7.70
CA VAL A 24 -2.82 3.90 -6.82
C VAL A 24 -2.42 4.09 -5.37
N PHE A 25 -3.30 4.71 -4.58
CA PHE A 25 -3.16 4.86 -3.14
C PHE A 25 -4.20 4.01 -2.42
N ASN A 26 -3.82 3.45 -1.28
CA ASN A 26 -4.77 2.80 -0.36
C ASN A 26 -4.36 3.05 1.09
N VAL A 27 -5.29 2.84 2.01
CA VAL A 27 -5.03 2.87 3.45
C VAL A 27 -5.15 1.45 4.02
N GLY A 28 -4.23 1.11 4.92
CA GLY A 28 -4.21 -0.16 5.61
C GLY A 28 -3.70 -0.05 7.04
N MET A 29 -3.71 -1.16 7.76
CA MET A 29 -3.15 -1.25 9.10
C MET A 29 -1.78 -1.91 9.06
N SER A 30 -0.84 -1.33 9.78
CA SER A 30 0.48 -1.88 10.11
C SER A 30 0.55 -2.15 11.61
N ILE A 31 1.49 -2.99 12.04
CA ILE A 31 1.79 -3.20 13.46
C ILE A 31 3.19 -2.65 13.73
N LYS A 32 3.26 -1.67 14.62
CA LYS A 32 4.51 -1.09 15.12
C LYS A 32 4.79 -1.63 16.52
N SER A 33 6.00 -1.40 17.04
CA SER A 33 6.36 -1.77 18.42
C SER A 33 5.43 -1.16 19.47
N THR A 34 4.81 -0.02 19.16
CA THR A 34 3.85 0.67 20.04
C THR A 34 2.40 0.24 19.82
N GLY A 35 2.12 -0.70 18.90
CA GLY A 35 0.77 -1.19 18.58
C GLY A 35 0.33 -0.92 17.14
N PRO A 36 -0.97 -1.11 16.82
CA PRO A 36 -1.51 -0.90 15.49
C PRO A 36 -1.41 0.57 15.03
N ALA A 37 -1.10 0.77 13.76
CA ALA A 37 -1.04 2.09 13.14
C ALA A 37 -1.58 2.06 11.71
N TYR A 38 -2.32 3.09 11.32
CA TYR A 38 -2.72 3.26 9.92
C TYR A 38 -1.52 3.67 9.07
N ALA A 39 -1.47 3.14 7.85
CA ALA A 39 -0.46 3.43 6.85
C ALA A 39 -1.12 3.70 5.50
N ILE A 40 -0.61 4.70 4.78
CA ILE A 40 -0.96 4.96 3.38
C ILE A 40 0.08 4.26 2.52
N VAL A 41 -0.36 3.40 1.60
CA VAL A 41 0.47 2.73 0.61
C VAL A 41 0.30 3.40 -0.75
N SER A 42 1.39 3.50 -1.49
CA SER A 42 1.42 4.10 -2.84
C SER A 42 2.05 3.10 -3.80
N PHE A 43 1.34 2.83 -4.90
CA PHE A 43 1.79 2.01 -6.01
C PHE A 43 1.89 2.91 -7.25
N PRO A 44 3.10 3.33 -7.63
CA PRO A 44 3.30 4.19 -8.78
C PRO A 44 2.87 3.47 -10.07
N SER A 45 2.27 4.21 -10.99
CA SER A 45 2.05 3.72 -12.34
C SER A 45 3.41 3.54 -13.01
N VAL A 46 3.76 2.31 -13.39
CA VAL A 46 4.80 2.10 -14.39
C VAL A 46 4.18 2.47 -15.72
N GLU A 47 4.60 3.58 -16.32
CA GLU A 47 4.39 3.75 -17.76
C GLU A 47 4.97 2.50 -18.43
N SER A 48 4.10 1.62 -18.94
CA SER A 48 4.55 0.56 -19.80
C SER A 48 5.12 1.25 -21.03
N THR A 49 6.45 1.26 -21.14
CA THR A 49 7.15 1.48 -22.40
C THR A 49 6.88 0.35 -23.39
N ASP A 50 5.62 -0.07 -23.54
CA ASP A 50 5.15 -0.78 -24.72
C ASP A 50 4.87 0.29 -25.78
N LYS A 51 5.96 0.79 -26.38
CA LYS A 51 5.87 1.44 -27.68
C LYS A 51 5.34 0.38 -28.66
N LYS A 52 4.14 0.64 -29.15
CA LYS A 52 3.48 0.12 -30.37
C LYS A 52 4.34 -0.76 -31.28
#